data_AF-A0A945GFD9-F1
#
_entry.id   AF-A0A945GFD9-F1
#
_cell.length_a   1.000
_cell.length_b   1.000
_cell.length_c   1.000
_cell.angle_alpha   90.00
_cell.angle_beta   90.00
_cell.angle_gamma   90.00
#
_symmetry.space_group_name_H-M   'P 1'
#
loop_
_entity.id
_entity.type
_entity.pdbx_description
1 polymer ?
#
loop_
_entity_poly.entity_id
_entity_poly.type
_entity_poly.pdbx_seq_one_letter_code
_entity_poly.pdbx_strand_id
1 'polypeptide(L)'
;MIRLENITSLFNKKIHLLFFLFLTFCTNVEEKSLKPVTVWEFREFVNESNYQTDAERYGWSIVQTDVYNYEIVNGANWRMPDGISPSIDSLPVTQVSYNDATEYSKWAGVSLPTYDQYWDIVASDKRLIVSDNMYPISPVADVNIVGNVWDITEPGNSDQVRLAGGSLFCSIDTCHGTQEDRELYVDKETGNIHIGFSILTE
;
A
#
# COMPACT_ATOMS: atom_id res chain seq x y z
N MET A 1 8.79 -74.45 8.29
CA MET A 1 7.74 -75.32 7.74
C MET A 1 6.41 -74.59 7.94
N ILE A 2 5.70 -74.35 6.85
CA ILE A 2 4.70 -73.27 6.63
C ILE A 2 3.33 -73.64 7.22
N ARG A 3 2.57 -72.65 7.72
CA ARG A 3 1.16 -72.78 8.12
C ARG A 3 0.25 -71.98 7.17
N LEU A 4 -0.73 -72.71 6.61
CA LEU A 4 -2.17 -72.43 6.48
C LEU A 4 -2.58 -71.06 5.90
N GLU A 5 -3.04 -70.98 4.65
CA GLU A 5 -4.37 -71.37 4.13
C GLU A 5 -5.21 -70.11 3.87
N ASN A 6 -5.71 -69.95 2.65
CA ASN A 6 -7.10 -69.58 2.35
C ASN A 6 -7.25 -69.30 0.84
N ILE A 7 -7.76 -70.28 0.12
CA ILE A 7 -8.11 -70.18 -1.30
C ILE A 7 -9.63 -70.30 -1.42
N THR A 8 -10.21 -69.14 -1.74
CA THR A 8 -11.32 -68.90 -2.68
C THR A 8 -12.69 -69.53 -2.43
N SER A 9 -13.68 -68.66 -2.30
CA SER A 9 -14.91 -68.77 -3.07
C SER A 9 -15.54 -67.39 -3.28
N LEU A 10 -15.47 -66.93 -4.53
CA LEU A 10 -16.52 -66.26 -5.31
C LEU A 10 -17.30 -65.11 -4.65
N PHE A 11 -17.20 -63.89 -5.20
CA PHE A 11 -18.35 -63.22 -5.83
C PHE A 11 -17.92 -61.99 -6.65
N ASN A 12 -18.34 -62.01 -7.91
CA ASN A 12 -18.24 -60.97 -8.93
C ASN A 12 -18.78 -59.60 -8.48
N LYS A 13 -18.04 -58.52 -8.76
CA LYS A 13 -18.53 -57.38 -9.55
C LYS A 13 -17.39 -56.42 -9.88
N LYS A 14 -17.26 -56.14 -11.18
CA LYS A 14 -16.35 -55.15 -11.80
C LYS A 14 -16.32 -53.84 -11.01
N ILE A 15 -15.20 -53.54 -10.35
CA ILE A 15 -14.86 -52.20 -9.89
C ILE A 15 -13.98 -51.60 -10.99
N HIS A 16 -14.59 -50.78 -11.85
CA HIS A 16 -13.83 -49.89 -12.72
C HIS A 16 -13.06 -48.92 -11.83
N LEU A 17 -11.76 -49.10 -11.77
CA LEU A 17 -10.81 -48.20 -11.14
C LEU A 17 -10.76 -46.90 -11.94
N LEU A 18 -11.63 -45.94 -11.62
CA LEU A 18 -11.48 -44.54 -12.01
C LEU A 18 -10.77 -43.82 -10.88
N PHE A 19 -9.44 -43.97 -10.86
CA PHE A 19 -8.57 -43.14 -10.03
C PHE A 19 -8.53 -41.77 -10.70
N PHE A 20 -9.44 -40.87 -10.33
CA PHE A 20 -9.32 -39.46 -10.67
C PHE A 20 -8.13 -38.92 -9.90
N LEU A 21 -6.97 -38.91 -10.56
CA LEU A 21 -5.78 -38.22 -10.10
C LEU A 21 -6.10 -36.71 -10.20
N PHE A 22 -6.72 -36.17 -9.14
CA PHE A 22 -6.75 -34.72 -8.95
C PHE A 22 -5.31 -34.29 -8.70
N LEU A 23 -4.59 -34.01 -9.79
CA LEU A 23 -3.40 -33.17 -9.75
C LEU A 23 -3.90 -31.78 -9.36
N THR A 24 -4.04 -31.54 -8.05
CA THR A 24 -4.00 -30.18 -7.51
C THR A 24 -2.64 -29.63 -7.91
N PHE A 25 -2.62 -28.91 -9.02
CA PHE A 25 -1.57 -27.96 -9.33
C PHE A 25 -1.69 -26.90 -8.23
N CYS A 26 -0.94 -27.07 -7.15
CA CYS A 26 -0.63 -25.96 -6.26
C CYS A 26 0.30 -25.05 -7.07
N THR A 27 -0.27 -24.22 -7.93
CA THR A 27 0.39 -22.99 -8.30
C THR A 27 0.51 -22.21 -6.99
N ASN A 28 1.71 -22.07 -6.46
CA ASN A 28 1.98 -20.99 -5.50
C ASN A 28 1.69 -19.71 -6.29
N VAL A 29 0.46 -19.20 -6.19
CA VAL A 29 0.17 -17.86 -6.67
C VAL A 29 0.83 -16.97 -5.62
N GLU A 30 1.92 -16.34 -6.02
CA GLU A 30 2.59 -15.32 -5.23
C GLU A 30 1.57 -14.20 -5.00
N GLU A 31 1.12 -14.05 -3.76
CA GLU A 31 0.03 -13.14 -3.41
C GLU A 31 0.61 -11.73 -3.30
N LYS A 32 0.33 -10.90 -4.32
CA LYS A 32 0.77 -9.51 -4.32
C LYS A 32 0.28 -8.80 -3.05
N SER A 33 1.19 -8.05 -2.43
CA SER A 33 0.91 -7.26 -1.25
C SER A 33 1.27 -5.80 -1.48
N LEU A 34 0.65 -4.92 -0.68
CA LEU A 34 1.03 -3.52 -0.59
C LEU A 34 1.89 -3.31 0.63
N LYS A 35 3.02 -2.65 0.42
CA LYS A 35 3.90 -2.23 1.50
C LYS A 35 4.02 -0.71 1.48
N PRO A 36 3.44 -0.01 2.47
CA PRO A 36 3.66 1.42 2.64
C PRO A 36 5.14 1.70 2.85
N VAL A 37 5.69 2.65 2.10
CA VAL A 37 7.09 3.02 2.24
C VAL A 37 7.27 3.81 3.53
N THR A 38 8.20 3.35 4.37
CA THR A 38 8.50 4.02 5.63
C THR A 38 9.43 5.21 5.44
N VAL A 39 9.40 6.13 6.41
CA VAL A 39 10.39 7.21 6.50
C VAL A 39 11.83 6.67 6.50
N TRP A 40 12.08 5.54 7.17
CA TRP A 40 13.40 4.90 7.17
C TRP A 40 13.83 4.45 5.77
N GLU A 41 12.97 3.74 5.03
CA GLU A 41 13.30 3.26 3.68
C GLU A 41 13.50 4.41 2.70
N PHE A 42 12.65 5.44 2.78
CA PHE A 42 12.80 6.62 1.93
C PHE A 42 14.08 7.39 2.24
N ARG A 43 14.53 7.39 3.50
CA ARG A 43 15.82 7.96 3.88
C ARG A 43 17.00 7.22 3.26
N GLU A 44 16.97 5.90 3.21
CA GLU A 44 18.03 5.12 2.56
C GLU A 44 18.12 5.48 1.07
N PHE A 45 16.97 5.55 0.39
CA PHE A 45 16.89 6.05 -0.99
C PHE A 45 17.57 7.42 -1.15
N VAL A 46 17.17 8.40 -0.34
CA VAL A 46 17.71 9.76 -0.43
C VAL A 46 19.20 9.81 -0.13
N ASN A 47 19.68 9.04 0.86
CA ASN A 47 21.09 9.01 1.24
C ASN A 47 21.97 8.42 0.13
N GLU A 48 21.52 7.35 -0.52
CA GLU A 48 22.31 6.69 -1.57
C GLU A 48 22.28 7.45 -2.90
N SER A 49 21.13 8.01 -3.25
CA SER A 49 20.93 8.69 -4.54
C SER A 49 21.27 10.19 -4.52
N ASN A 50 21.38 10.79 -3.32
CA ASN A 50 21.39 12.24 -3.12
C ASN A 50 20.15 12.93 -3.73
N TYR A 51 19.02 12.23 -3.77
CA TYR A 51 17.76 12.77 -4.30
C TYR A 51 17.24 13.91 -3.42
N GLN A 52 16.75 14.96 -4.06
CA GLN A 52 16.04 16.06 -3.42
C GLN A 52 14.58 16.00 -3.84
N THR A 53 13.64 15.99 -2.89
CA THR A 53 12.20 15.87 -3.22
C THR A 53 11.62 17.14 -3.82
N ASP A 54 10.44 17.07 -4.44
CA ASP A 54 9.76 18.26 -4.96
C ASP A 54 9.52 19.31 -3.86
N ALA A 55 9.02 18.90 -2.69
CA ALA A 55 8.86 19.78 -1.54
C ALA A 55 10.19 20.48 -1.12
N GLU A 56 11.31 19.75 -1.17
CA GLU A 56 12.62 20.32 -0.85
C GLU A 56 13.15 21.26 -1.94
N ARG A 57 12.85 21.02 -3.23
CA ARG A 57 13.17 21.91 -4.34
C ARG A 57 12.38 23.21 -4.26
N TYR A 58 11.09 23.11 -3.90
CA TYR A 58 10.23 24.25 -3.67
C TYR A 58 10.59 25.02 -2.40
N GLY A 59 11.11 24.32 -1.38
CA GLY A 59 11.43 24.88 -0.07
C GLY A 59 10.21 25.06 0.83
N TRP A 60 9.06 24.56 0.42
CA TRP A 60 7.79 24.58 1.14
C TRP A 60 6.91 23.40 0.69
N SER A 61 5.92 23.06 1.50
CA SER A 61 4.86 22.13 1.12
C SER A 61 3.52 22.52 1.75
N ILE A 62 2.45 21.86 1.31
CA ILE A 62 1.11 22.00 1.88
C ILE A 62 1.03 21.17 3.17
N VAL A 63 0.54 21.78 4.24
CA VAL A 63 0.24 21.10 5.49
C VAL A 63 -1.26 21.24 5.75
N GLN A 64 -2.00 20.16 5.50
CA GLN A 64 -3.40 20.11 5.92
C GLN A 64 -3.52 19.97 7.43
N THR A 65 -4.46 20.74 8.01
CA THR A 65 -4.80 20.67 9.44
C THR A 65 -6.12 19.96 9.67
N ASP A 66 -7.00 19.97 8.66
CA ASP A 66 -8.21 19.14 8.57
C ASP A 66 -8.62 18.96 7.09
N VAL A 67 -9.84 18.47 6.83
CA VAL A 67 -10.35 18.23 5.47
C VAL A 67 -10.57 19.51 4.66
N TYR A 68 -10.80 20.64 5.32
CA TYR A 68 -11.17 21.91 4.70
C TYR A 68 -10.04 22.94 4.74
N ASN A 69 -9.09 22.80 5.66
CA ASN A 69 -8.08 23.80 5.95
C ASN A 69 -6.66 23.27 5.69
N TYR A 70 -5.84 24.13 5.11
CA TYR A 70 -4.42 23.89 4.86
C TYR A 70 -3.61 25.17 4.99
N GLU A 71 -2.32 24.98 5.24
CA GLU A 71 -1.31 26.05 5.25
C GLU A 71 -0.19 25.74 4.26
N ILE A 72 0.44 26.79 3.74
CA ILE A 72 1.70 26.69 3.00
C ILE A 72 2.82 26.90 4.01
N VAL A 73 3.60 25.85 4.27
CA VAL A 73 4.60 25.86 5.33
C VAL A 73 6.00 25.77 4.73
N ASN A 74 6.80 26.82 4.94
CA ASN A 74 8.21 26.83 4.55
C ASN A 74 8.98 25.74 5.32
N GLY A 75 9.80 24.98 4.60
CA GLY A 75 10.59 23.89 5.16
C GLY A 75 9.81 22.62 5.45
N ALA A 76 8.48 22.57 5.24
CA ALA A 76 7.73 21.32 5.32
C ALA A 76 8.17 20.37 4.20
N ASN A 77 8.61 19.17 4.59
CA ASN A 77 9.09 18.11 3.70
C ASN A 77 9.03 16.75 4.42
N TRP A 78 9.43 15.67 3.75
CA TRP A 78 9.34 14.32 4.31
C TRP A 78 10.12 14.10 5.63
N ARG A 79 11.15 14.91 5.92
CA ARG A 79 11.94 14.85 7.17
C ARG A 79 11.29 15.66 8.29
N MET A 80 10.58 16.73 7.95
CA MET A 80 9.82 17.59 8.87
C MET A 80 8.42 17.82 8.29
N PRO A 81 7.48 16.87 8.44
CA PRO A 81 6.23 16.88 7.68
C PRO A 81 5.33 18.10 7.94
N ASP A 82 5.40 18.68 9.13
CA ASP A 82 4.72 19.92 9.54
C ASP A 82 5.65 21.16 9.49
N GLY A 83 6.88 21.00 8.98
CA GLY A 83 7.93 22.01 8.97
C GLY A 83 8.65 22.24 10.30
N ILE A 84 8.28 21.53 11.38
CA ILE A 84 8.80 21.78 12.73
C ILE A 84 9.26 20.46 13.39
N SER A 85 8.39 19.46 13.42
CA SER A 85 8.56 18.18 14.07
C SER A 85 9.23 17.19 13.13
N PRO A 86 10.29 16.49 13.58
CA PRO A 86 10.92 15.46 12.75
C PRO A 86 9.99 14.27 12.51
N SER A 87 10.09 13.68 11.33
CA SER A 87 9.44 12.42 10.94
C SER A 87 9.90 11.25 11.81
N ILE A 88 9.03 10.26 12.01
CA ILE A 88 9.33 9.02 12.75
C ILE A 88 9.56 7.88 11.76
N ASP A 89 10.68 7.16 11.93
CA ASP A 89 11.18 6.14 11.00
C ASP A 89 10.19 5.02 10.64
N SER A 90 9.35 4.60 11.59
CA SER A 90 8.39 3.50 11.39
C SER A 90 7.04 3.94 10.81
N LEU A 91 6.80 5.24 10.67
CA LEU A 91 5.60 5.77 10.04
C LEU A 91 5.72 5.75 8.51
N PRO A 92 4.59 5.75 7.78
CA PRO A 92 4.64 5.96 6.34
C PRO A 92 5.30 7.31 6.03
N VAL A 93 6.13 7.34 4.97
CA VAL A 93 6.67 8.60 4.47
C VAL A 93 5.53 9.46 3.94
N THR A 94 5.57 10.76 4.24
CA THR A 94 4.60 11.75 3.77
C THR A 94 5.33 12.97 3.21
N GLN A 95 4.60 13.99 2.74
CA GLN A 95 5.18 15.15 2.04
C GLN A 95 6.03 14.76 0.82
N VAL A 96 5.58 13.72 0.12
CA VAL A 96 6.19 13.20 -1.11
C VAL A 96 5.19 13.32 -2.25
N SER A 97 5.69 13.67 -3.43
CA SER A 97 4.91 13.77 -4.67
C SER A 97 4.91 12.45 -5.44
N TYR A 98 4.12 12.38 -6.52
CA TYR A 98 4.19 11.25 -7.45
C TYR A 98 5.57 11.14 -8.11
N ASN A 99 6.22 12.26 -8.43
CA ASN A 99 7.58 12.23 -8.98
C ASN A 99 8.56 11.62 -7.97
N ASP A 100 8.45 11.99 -6.69
CA ASP A 100 9.29 11.43 -5.62
C ASP A 100 9.07 9.92 -5.48
N ALA A 101 7.82 9.49 -5.44
CA ALA A 101 7.43 8.08 -5.36
C ALA A 101 7.92 7.27 -6.58
N THR A 102 7.92 7.88 -7.76
CA THR A 102 8.41 7.28 -9.00
C THR A 102 9.93 7.10 -8.99
N GLU A 103 10.68 8.10 -8.53
CA GLU A 103 12.14 8.02 -8.45
C GLU A 103 12.60 7.03 -7.36
N TYR A 104 11.91 6.98 -6.23
CA TYR A 104 12.08 5.91 -5.24
C TYR A 104 11.85 4.54 -5.88
N SER A 105 10.72 4.37 -6.58
CA SER A 105 10.35 3.09 -7.20
C SER A 105 11.39 2.61 -8.20
N LYS A 106 11.94 3.52 -9.01
CA LYS A 106 13.04 3.23 -9.94
C LYS A 106 14.31 2.79 -9.22
N TRP A 107 14.70 3.48 -8.14
CA TRP A 107 15.89 3.13 -7.36
C TRP A 107 15.75 1.76 -6.68
N ALA A 108 14.59 1.48 -6.08
CA ALA A 108 14.32 0.24 -5.37
C ALA A 108 14.01 -0.95 -6.31
N GLY A 109 13.77 -0.71 -7.60
CA GLY A 109 13.39 -1.76 -8.56
C GLY A 109 11.98 -2.30 -8.31
N VAL A 110 11.08 -1.45 -7.83
CA VAL A 110 9.69 -1.77 -7.47
C VAL A 110 8.71 -0.93 -8.29
N SER A 111 7.40 -1.10 -8.08
CA SER A 111 6.38 -0.35 -8.81
C SER A 111 5.26 0.12 -7.89
N LEU A 112 4.68 1.27 -8.24
CA LEU A 112 3.45 1.77 -7.63
C LEU A 112 2.25 0.92 -8.08
N PRO A 113 1.23 0.72 -7.23
CA PRO A 113 -0.01 0.10 -7.64
C PRO A 113 -0.80 1.04 -8.56
N THR A 114 -1.51 0.47 -9.52
CA THR A 114 -2.66 1.17 -10.12
C THR A 114 -3.79 1.29 -9.09
N TYR A 115 -4.74 2.20 -9.34
CA TYR A 115 -5.88 2.38 -8.45
C TYR A 115 -6.66 1.08 -8.20
N ASP A 116 -6.96 0.33 -9.26
CA ASP A 116 -7.71 -0.93 -9.15
C ASP A 116 -6.90 -2.00 -8.38
N GLN A 117 -5.59 -2.09 -8.66
CA GLN A 117 -4.71 -3.00 -7.91
C GLN A 117 -4.67 -2.66 -6.42
N TYR A 118 -4.70 -1.37 -6.06
CA TYR A 118 -4.69 -0.96 -4.67
C TYR A 118 -5.89 -1.57 -3.92
N TRP A 119 -7.09 -1.40 -4.46
CA TRP A 119 -8.33 -1.88 -3.83
C TRP A 119 -8.47 -3.40 -3.86
N ASP A 120 -8.03 -4.06 -4.94
CA ASP A 120 -7.98 -5.53 -5.01
C ASP A 120 -7.09 -6.12 -3.92
N ILE A 121 -5.94 -5.49 -3.65
CA ILE A 121 -4.96 -5.98 -2.66
C ILE A 121 -5.40 -5.66 -1.23
N VAL A 122 -5.86 -4.43 -0.94
CA VAL A 122 -6.23 -4.07 0.45
C VAL A 122 -7.48 -4.80 0.94
N ALA A 123 -8.32 -5.33 0.04
CA ALA A 123 -9.53 -6.06 0.41
C ALA A 123 -9.27 -7.32 1.26
N SER A 124 -8.07 -7.92 1.17
CA SER A 124 -7.68 -9.08 1.96
C SER A 124 -6.89 -8.74 3.24
N ASP A 125 -6.44 -7.49 3.41
CA ASP A 125 -5.68 -7.05 4.58
C ASP A 125 -6.60 -6.84 5.80
N LYS A 126 -6.41 -7.68 6.81
CA LYS A 126 -7.23 -7.73 8.03
C LYS A 126 -6.74 -6.84 9.15
N ARG A 127 -5.66 -6.07 8.95
CA ARG A 127 -5.17 -5.12 9.96
C ARG A 127 -6.20 -4.00 10.17
N LEU A 128 -6.04 -3.29 11.29
CA LEU A 128 -6.94 -2.21 11.67
C LEU A 128 -6.92 -1.09 10.63
N ILE A 129 -8.10 -0.71 10.12
CA ILE A 129 -8.29 0.53 9.35
C ILE A 129 -8.38 1.68 10.36
N VAL A 130 -7.51 2.68 10.21
CA VAL A 130 -7.43 3.83 11.10
C VAL A 130 -8.08 5.06 10.47
N SER A 131 -9.42 5.07 10.42
CA SER A 131 -10.22 6.15 9.80
C SER A 131 -10.96 7.03 10.82
N ASP A 132 -11.77 7.95 10.30
CA ASP A 132 -12.75 8.76 11.03
C ASP A 132 -12.12 9.69 12.08
N ASN A 133 -10.88 10.12 11.83
CA ASN A 133 -10.11 11.00 12.70
C ASN A 133 -9.94 10.44 14.13
N MET A 134 -10.09 9.11 14.28
CA MET A 134 -10.05 8.44 15.58
C MET A 134 -8.63 8.14 16.05
N TYR A 135 -7.69 8.03 15.11
CA TYR A 135 -6.31 7.63 15.35
C TYR A 135 -5.33 8.57 14.63
N PRO A 136 -4.14 8.81 15.20
CA PRO A 136 -3.07 9.50 14.49
C PRO A 136 -2.47 8.59 13.40
N ILE A 137 -1.60 9.16 12.55
CA ILE A 137 -0.75 8.35 11.66
C ILE A 137 -0.04 7.28 12.49
N SER A 138 -0.25 6.03 12.10
CA SER A 138 0.21 4.86 12.86
C SER A 138 1.30 4.10 12.10
N PRO A 139 2.18 3.36 12.81
CA PRO A 139 3.27 2.61 12.18
C PRO A 139 2.79 1.63 11.11
N VAL A 140 3.55 1.51 10.02
CA VAL A 140 3.13 0.73 8.84
C VAL A 140 2.89 -0.75 9.12
N ALA A 141 3.47 -1.29 10.19
CA ALA A 141 3.33 -2.68 10.59
C ALA A 141 2.01 -2.96 11.33
N ASP A 142 1.44 -1.95 11.98
CA ASP A 142 0.36 -2.14 12.97
C ASP A 142 -1.04 -1.98 12.38
N VAL A 143 -1.15 -1.26 11.26
CA VAL A 143 -2.43 -0.85 10.67
C VAL A 143 -2.49 -1.20 9.18
N ASN A 144 -3.72 -1.32 8.68
CA ASN A 144 -3.97 -1.28 7.23
C ASN A 144 -3.62 0.13 6.74
N ILE A 145 -3.15 0.24 5.50
CA ILE A 145 -2.85 1.54 4.89
C ILE A 145 -4.13 2.35 4.63
N VAL A 146 -5.26 1.68 4.38
CA VAL A 146 -6.57 2.32 4.25
C VAL A 146 -6.90 3.11 5.51
N GLY A 147 -7.25 4.38 5.32
CA GLY A 147 -7.56 5.34 6.39
C GLY A 147 -6.35 6.02 7.02
N ASN A 148 -5.13 5.50 6.88
CA ASN A 148 -3.95 6.05 7.57
C ASN A 148 -3.44 7.34 6.88
N VAL A 149 -2.93 7.18 5.66
CA VAL A 149 -2.52 8.27 4.76
C VAL A 149 -3.05 7.97 3.37
N TRP A 150 -3.28 9.01 2.59
CA TRP A 150 -3.56 8.85 1.17
C TRP A 150 -2.39 8.19 0.46
N ASP A 151 -2.69 7.25 -0.42
CA ASP A 151 -1.70 6.52 -1.19
C ASP A 151 -1.68 7.00 -2.65
N ILE A 152 -0.49 7.33 -3.15
CA ILE A 152 -0.26 7.66 -4.55
C ILE A 152 -0.40 6.41 -5.41
N THR A 153 -1.22 6.48 -6.46
CA THR A 153 -1.40 5.40 -7.44
C THR A 153 -0.84 5.79 -8.81
N GLU A 154 -0.47 4.80 -9.61
CA GLU A 154 0.05 5.00 -10.98
C GLU A 154 -1.03 5.59 -11.90
N PRO A 155 -0.85 6.84 -12.43
CA PRO A 155 -1.86 7.53 -13.24
C PRO A 155 -1.90 7.08 -14.71
N GLY A 156 -0.96 6.28 -15.18
CA GLY A 156 -0.80 5.93 -16.59
C GLY A 156 -0.49 7.18 -17.43
N ASN A 157 -1.32 7.46 -18.44
CA ASN A 157 -1.12 8.61 -19.32
C ASN A 157 -1.75 9.92 -18.80
N SER A 158 -2.29 9.93 -17.59
CA SER A 158 -2.90 11.11 -16.98
C SER A 158 -1.85 12.05 -16.37
N ASP A 159 -2.12 13.35 -16.39
CA ASP A 159 -1.37 14.35 -15.64
C ASP A 159 -1.89 14.56 -14.22
N GLN A 160 -3.04 13.96 -13.91
CA GLN A 160 -3.60 13.89 -12.57
C GLN A 160 -3.41 12.51 -11.97
N VAL A 161 -2.98 12.49 -10.72
CA VAL A 161 -2.71 11.32 -9.89
C VAL A 161 -3.92 11.07 -9.01
N ARG A 162 -4.58 9.91 -9.18
CA ARG A 162 -5.69 9.51 -8.30
C ARG A 162 -5.13 8.98 -6.99
N LEU A 163 -5.63 9.47 -5.87
CA LEU A 163 -5.24 9.01 -4.53
C LEU A 163 -6.20 7.93 -4.05
N ALA A 164 -5.69 6.94 -3.31
CA ALA A 164 -6.46 5.83 -2.76
C ALA A 164 -6.38 5.73 -1.23
N GLY A 165 -7.32 5.01 -0.62
CA GLY A 165 -7.31 4.60 0.79
C GLY A 165 -7.86 5.60 1.81
N GLY A 166 -7.77 6.90 1.55
CA GLY A 166 -8.14 7.92 2.53
C GLY A 166 -7.08 8.10 3.62
N SER A 167 -7.16 9.22 4.34
CA SER A 167 -6.20 9.55 5.41
C SER A 167 -6.88 9.78 6.75
N LEU A 168 -6.06 10.06 7.77
CA LEU A 168 -6.50 10.35 9.13
C LEU A 168 -7.46 11.55 9.26
N PHE A 169 -7.63 12.37 8.21
CA PHE A 169 -8.61 13.45 8.19
C PHE A 169 -9.95 13.02 7.60
N CYS A 170 -10.02 11.85 6.95
CA CYS A 170 -11.24 11.37 6.34
C CYS A 170 -12.16 10.67 7.33
N SER A 171 -13.44 11.03 7.21
CA SER A 171 -14.57 10.32 7.78
C SER A 171 -15.64 10.08 6.72
N ILE A 172 -16.65 9.27 7.07
CA ILE A 172 -17.84 9.05 6.24
C ILE A 172 -18.57 10.36 5.86
N ASP A 173 -18.49 11.38 6.72
CA ASP A 173 -19.17 12.67 6.51
C ASP A 173 -18.33 13.71 5.77
N THR A 174 -17.08 13.39 5.41
CA THR A 174 -16.12 14.36 4.86
C THR A 174 -15.51 13.88 3.53
N CYS A 175 -14.21 13.57 3.48
CA CYS A 175 -13.60 13.08 2.24
C CYS A 175 -13.97 11.64 1.90
N HIS A 176 -14.52 10.87 2.85
CA HIS A 176 -14.98 9.48 2.68
C HIS A 176 -13.99 8.61 1.90
N GLY A 177 -12.70 8.80 2.16
CA GLY A 177 -11.62 8.25 1.33
C GLY A 177 -11.42 6.74 1.44
N THR A 178 -12.10 6.08 2.37
CA THR A 178 -12.07 4.61 2.55
C THR A 178 -13.02 3.87 1.61
N GLN A 179 -13.71 4.57 0.69
CA GLN A 179 -14.50 3.97 -0.39
C GLN A 179 -13.74 3.97 -1.71
N GLU A 180 -13.84 2.85 -2.43
CA GLU A 180 -13.22 2.63 -3.74
C GLU A 180 -13.79 3.54 -4.84
N ASP A 181 -15.07 3.92 -4.76
CA ASP A 181 -15.68 4.81 -5.74
C ASP A 181 -15.30 6.28 -5.53
N ARG A 182 -14.52 6.60 -4.48
CA ARG A 182 -14.10 7.96 -4.20
C ARG A 182 -13.04 8.43 -5.20
N GLU A 183 -13.27 9.61 -5.73
CA GLU A 183 -12.38 10.29 -6.66
C GLU A 183 -11.74 11.51 -6.00
N LEU A 184 -10.44 11.41 -5.73
CA LEU A 184 -9.60 12.52 -5.28
C LEU A 184 -8.32 12.52 -6.12
N TYR A 185 -7.92 13.69 -6.59
CA TYR A 185 -6.79 13.85 -7.49
C TYR A 185 -5.85 14.95 -7.02
N VAL A 186 -4.57 14.75 -7.28
CA VAL A 186 -3.50 15.76 -7.18
C VAL A 186 -2.72 15.80 -8.48
N ASP A 187 -1.96 16.87 -8.72
CA ASP A 187 -0.95 16.88 -9.77
C ASP A 187 0.28 16.04 -9.35
N LYS A 188 1.26 15.90 -10.25
CA LYS A 188 2.42 15.02 -10.06
C LYS A 188 3.46 15.52 -9.05
N GLU A 189 3.40 16.80 -8.67
CA GLU A 189 4.40 17.48 -7.84
C GLU A 189 3.89 17.80 -6.43
N THR A 190 2.57 17.74 -6.22
CA THR A 190 1.97 17.99 -4.91
C THR A 190 2.23 16.85 -3.92
N GLY A 191 2.92 17.20 -2.82
CA GLY A 191 2.96 16.42 -1.57
C GLY A 191 2.11 17.08 -0.48
N ASN A 192 1.78 16.32 0.58
CA ASN A 192 1.05 16.81 1.74
C ASN A 192 1.38 15.95 2.98
N ILE A 193 1.09 16.47 4.19
CA ILE A 193 1.40 15.82 5.48
C ILE A 193 0.73 14.45 5.68
N HIS A 194 -0.26 14.14 4.86
CA HIS A 194 -1.00 12.89 4.89
C HIS A 194 -1.10 12.20 3.51
N ILE A 195 -0.21 12.55 2.56
CA ILE A 195 -0.05 11.87 1.27
C ILE A 195 1.29 11.15 1.32
N GLY A 196 1.24 9.82 1.16
CA GLY A 196 2.39 8.93 1.02
C GLY A 196 2.19 7.99 -0.17
N PHE A 197 2.91 6.87 -0.16
CA PHE A 197 2.76 5.84 -1.19
C PHE A 197 3.15 4.46 -0.68
N SER A 198 2.55 3.44 -1.30
CA SER A 198 2.87 2.04 -1.13
C SER A 198 3.45 1.48 -2.43
N ILE A 199 4.28 0.46 -2.28
CA ILE A 199 4.84 -0.29 -3.40
C ILE A 199 4.23 -1.68 -3.47
N LEU A 200 4.19 -2.23 -4.67
CA LEU A 200 3.86 -3.63 -4.90
C LEU A 200 5.03 -4.51 -4.45
N THR A 201 4.73 -5.52 -3.63
CA THR A 201 5.66 -6.56 -3.22
C THR A 201 5.11 -7.96 -3.57
N GLU A 202 6.02 -8.87 -3.88
CA GLU A 202 5.77 -10.30 -4.12
C GLU A 202 5.83 -11.09 -2.81
#